data_AF-A0A6A6MV28-F1
#
_entry.id   AF-A0A6A6MV28-F1
#
_cell.length_a   1.000
_cell.length_b   1.000
_cell.length_c   1.000
_cell.angle_alpha   90.00
_cell.angle_beta   90.00
_cell.angle_gamma   90.00
#
_symmetry.space_group_name_H-M   'P 1'
#
loop_
_entity.id
_entity.type
_entity.pdbx_description
1 polymer ?
#
loop_
_entity_poly.entity_id
_entity_poly.type
_entity_poly.pdbx_seq_one_letter_code
_entity_poly.pdbx_strand_id
1 'polypeptide(L)'
;MDSGMHGEQSMCFGHYGKGKVNVPKTKKTYCKSKECRKHTLHKVTQYKKGKDSLAAQGKRRYDRKQSGYGGQTKPVFHKKRCKHFEIGGDKKGKGTSLF
;
A
#
# COMPACT_ATOMS: atom_id res chain seq x y z
N MET A 1 5.32 25.61 -2.98
CA MET A 1 4.52 24.91 -4.00
C MET A 1 4.52 23.44 -3.64
N ASP A 2 3.56 23.07 -2.78
CA ASP A 2 3.49 21.79 -2.10
C ASP A 2 3.10 20.70 -3.10
N SER A 3 4.10 19.94 -3.55
CA SER A 3 3.92 18.81 -4.46
C SER A 3 3.12 17.73 -3.74
N GLY A 4 1.86 17.61 -4.15
CA GLY A 4 0.87 16.70 -3.61
C GLY A 4 1.40 15.30 -3.38
N MET A 5 1.26 14.84 -2.14
CA MET A 5 1.35 13.44 -1.77
C MET A 5 0.31 12.65 -2.56
N HIS A 6 0.71 12.03 -3.67
CA HIS A 6 -0.04 10.92 -4.27
C HIS A 6 0.15 9.67 -3.42
N GLY A 7 -0.38 9.72 -2.19
CA GLY A 7 -0.65 8.55 -1.39
C GLY A 7 -2.00 7.99 -1.80
N GLU A 8 -2.03 7.11 -2.81
CA GLU A 8 -3.15 6.16 -2.93
C GLU A 8 -3.01 5.10 -1.82
N GLN A 9 -3.26 5.52 -0.57
CA GLN A 9 -3.76 4.61 0.44
C GLN A 9 -5.25 4.47 0.18
N SER A 10 -5.62 3.47 -0.61
CA SER A 10 -6.98 2.96 -0.62
C SER A 10 -7.43 2.76 0.83
N MET A 11 -8.49 3.46 1.17
CA MET A 11 -9.10 3.48 2.48
C MET A 11 -9.45 2.05 2.91
N CYS A 12 -8.75 1.52 3.92
CA CYS A 12 -9.26 0.42 4.73
C CYS A 12 -9.75 1.03 6.03
N PHE A 13 -10.88 1.76 5.97
CA PHE A 13 -11.65 2.04 7.17
C PHE A 13 -12.39 0.75 7.57
N GLY A 14 -12.08 0.28 8.77
CA GLY A 14 -12.93 -0.53 9.63
C GLY A 14 -13.44 -1.86 9.10
N HIS A 15 -12.64 -2.93 9.22
CA HIS A 15 -13.13 -4.24 9.69
C HIS A 15 -11.93 -5.01 10.28
N TYR A 16 -11.91 -5.18 11.61
CA TYR A 16 -11.02 -6.11 12.32
C TYR A 16 -11.43 -7.55 11.99
N GLY A 17 -11.26 -7.97 10.74
CA GLY A 17 -11.48 -9.33 10.27
C GLY A 17 -10.15 -9.97 9.93
N LYS A 18 -9.81 -11.08 10.60
CA LYS A 18 -8.65 -11.96 10.33
C LYS A 18 -8.78 -12.72 8.97
N GLY A 19 -9.44 -12.12 7.97
CA GLY A 19 -9.72 -12.72 6.67
C GLY A 19 -8.68 -12.34 5.62
N LYS A 20 -8.30 -13.28 4.76
CA LYS A 20 -7.48 -13.01 3.56
C LYS A 20 -8.20 -12.00 2.66
N VAL A 21 -7.55 -10.89 2.32
CA VAL A 21 -8.13 -9.87 1.41
C VAL A 21 -7.72 -10.20 -0.03
N ASN A 22 -8.70 -10.57 -0.85
CA ASN A 22 -8.52 -10.85 -2.29
C ASN A 22 -9.03 -9.66 -3.12
N VAL A 23 -8.16 -9.12 -3.98
CA VAL A 23 -8.50 -7.99 -4.88
C VAL A 23 -8.37 -8.43 -6.33
N PRO A 24 -9.36 -8.14 -7.21
CA PRO A 24 -9.30 -8.53 -8.62
C PRO A 24 -8.15 -7.85 -9.36
N LYS A 25 -7.56 -8.55 -10.33
CA LYS A 25 -6.44 -8.05 -11.15
C LYS A 25 -6.83 -6.90 -12.08
N THR A 26 -8.12 -6.78 -12.41
CA THR A 26 -8.68 -5.69 -13.23
C THR A 26 -9.91 -5.11 -12.57
N LYS A 27 -10.00 -3.77 -12.44
CA LYS A 27 -11.16 -3.07 -11.88
C LYS A 27 -11.64 -1.96 -12.81
N LYS A 28 -12.96 -1.78 -12.94
CA LYS A 28 -13.54 -0.58 -13.58
C LYS A 28 -13.52 0.56 -12.57
N THR A 29 -12.76 1.62 -12.82
CA THR A 29 -12.71 2.79 -11.93
C THR A 29 -12.58 4.08 -12.74
N TYR A 30 -12.80 5.22 -12.09
CA TYR A 30 -12.78 6.53 -12.73
C TYR A 30 -11.34 6.93 -13.08
N CYS A 31 -11.08 7.25 -14.35
CA CYS A 31 -9.80 7.76 -14.77
C CYS A 31 -9.74 9.28 -14.57
N LYS A 32 -8.89 9.73 -13.64
CA LYS A 32 -8.66 11.16 -13.34
C LYS A 32 -7.80 11.88 -14.39
N SER A 33 -7.30 11.17 -15.41
CA SER A 33 -6.54 11.79 -16.50
C SER A 33 -7.41 12.82 -17.22
N LYS A 34 -6.81 13.96 -17.57
CA LYS A 34 -7.49 15.09 -18.23
C LYS A 34 -8.19 14.66 -19.53
N GLU A 35 -7.63 13.66 -20.21
CA GLU A 35 -8.09 13.12 -21.50
C GLU A 35 -9.21 12.07 -21.37
N CYS A 36 -9.30 11.37 -20.24
CA CYS A 36 -10.18 10.21 -20.13
C CYS A 36 -11.50 10.55 -19.44
N ARG A 37 -11.49 11.26 -18.29
CA ARG A 37 -12.66 11.67 -17.46
C ARG A 37 -13.86 10.69 -17.43
N LYS A 38 -13.61 9.39 -17.57
CA LYS A 38 -14.62 8.33 -17.69
C LYS A 38 -14.17 7.08 -16.96
N HIS A 39 -15.10 6.17 -16.68
CA HIS A 39 -14.78 4.89 -16.06
C HIS A 39 -14.16 3.93 -17.07
N THR A 40 -12.91 3.55 -16.84
CA THR A 40 -12.16 2.63 -17.70
C THR A 40 -11.71 1.39 -16.92
N LEU A 41 -11.33 0.33 -17.63
CA LEU A 41 -10.71 -0.85 -17.05
C LEU A 41 -9.25 -0.53 -16.67
N HIS A 42 -8.89 -0.71 -15.41
CA HIS A 42 -7.53 -0.51 -14.91
C HIS A 42 -6.94 -1.81 -14.37
N LYS A 43 -5.67 -2.05 -14.66
CA LYS A 43 -4.90 -3.14 -14.04
C LYS A 43 -4.57 -2.76 -12.60
N VAL A 44 -4.88 -3.66 -11.68
CA VAL A 44 -4.56 -3.52 -10.26
C VAL A 44 -3.22 -4.20 -10.01
N THR A 45 -2.27 -3.44 -9.48
CA THR A 45 -0.97 -3.93 -9.04
C THR A 45 -0.79 -3.61 -7.57
N GLN A 46 0.08 -4.36 -6.90
CA GLN A 46 0.49 -4.02 -5.56
C GLN A 46 1.58 -2.97 -5.68
N TYR A 47 1.40 -1.83 -5.03
CA TYR A 47 2.49 -0.89 -4.89
C TYR A 47 3.63 -1.56 -4.11
N LYS A 48 4.82 -1.59 -4.72
CA LYS A 48 6.06 -1.92 -4.03
C LYS A 48 6.82 -0.63 -3.78
N LYS A 49 7.22 -0.42 -2.53
CA LYS A 49 8.10 0.71 -2.20
C LYS A 49 9.44 0.52 -2.91
N GLY A 50 9.88 1.53 -3.66
CA GLY A 50 11.22 1.57 -4.24
C GLY A 50 12.31 1.67 -3.16
N LYS A 51 13.58 1.59 -3.57
CA LYS A 51 14.73 1.79 -2.68
C LYS A 51 14.70 3.22 -2.11
N ASP A 52 14.90 3.35 -0.80
CA ASP A 52 14.99 4.65 -0.16
C ASP A 52 16.24 5.43 -0.62
N SER A 53 16.06 6.70 -0.98
CA SER A 53 17.15 7.58 -1.41
C SER A 53 17.97 8.09 -0.22
N LEU A 54 19.31 7.99 -0.31
CA LEU A 54 20.24 8.46 0.73
C LEU A 54 20.36 9.99 0.77
N ALA A 55 20.17 10.66 -0.38
CA ALA A 55 20.32 12.11 -0.48
C ALA A 55 19.15 12.89 0.15
N ALA A 56 18.04 12.21 0.44
CA ALA A 56 16.86 12.81 1.06
C ALA A 56 17.23 13.51 2.39
N GLN A 57 16.74 14.74 2.59
CA GLN A 57 17.08 15.55 3.75
C GLN A 57 16.78 14.83 5.09
N GLY A 58 15.66 14.10 5.15
CA GLY A 58 15.29 13.32 6.33
C GLY A 58 16.28 12.20 6.66
N LYS A 59 16.81 11.51 5.64
CA LYS A 59 17.78 10.43 5.81
C LYS A 59 19.13 10.99 6.26
N ARG A 60 19.63 12.05 5.62
CA ARG A 60 20.85 12.76 6.05
C ARG A 60 20.80 13.22 7.50
N ARG A 61 19.67 13.79 7.92
CA ARG A 61 19.44 14.22 9.30
C ARG A 61 19.43 13.03 10.28
N TYR A 62 18.80 11.92 9.90
CA TYR A 62 18.73 10.72 10.73
C TYR A 62 20.10 10.08 10.94
N ASP A 63 20.89 9.94 9.88
CA ASP A 63 22.21 9.31 9.94
C ASP A 63 23.18 10.12 10.81
N ARG A 64 23.15 11.45 10.73
CA ARG A 64 23.89 12.34 11.64
C ARG A 64 23.43 12.25 13.09
N LYS A 65 22.13 12.00 13.33
CA LYS A 65 21.62 11.82 14.70
C LYS A 65 22.03 10.47 15.28
N GLN A 66 22.13 9.45 14.44
CA GLN A 66 22.41 8.08 14.84
C GLN A 66 23.90 7.82 15.12
N SER A 67 24.82 8.69 14.69
CA SER A 67 26.25 8.54 14.96
C SER A 67 26.60 8.75 16.44
N GLY A 68 27.60 8.00 16.96
CA GLY A 68 28.06 8.06 18.34
C GLY A 68 27.51 6.91 19.20
N TYR A 69 27.66 7.02 20.52
CA TYR A 69 27.38 5.94 21.47
C TYR A 69 25.96 5.95 22.07
N GLY A 70 24.99 6.58 21.39
CA GLY A 70 23.64 6.85 21.90
C GLY A 70 22.54 5.84 21.52
N GLY A 71 22.89 4.75 20.82
CA GLY A 71 21.93 3.73 20.39
C GLY A 71 20.84 4.26 19.45
N GLN A 72 19.63 3.71 19.55
CA GLN A 72 18.51 4.06 18.66
C GLN A 72 17.90 5.42 18.99
N THR A 73 17.97 6.38 18.05
CA THR A 73 17.61 7.79 18.35
C THR A 73 16.20 8.24 17.93
N LYS A 74 15.42 7.38 17.28
CA LYS A 74 14.01 7.62 16.87
C LYS A 74 13.12 6.40 17.12
N PRO A 75 11.82 6.60 17.41
CA PRO A 75 10.91 5.50 17.68
C PRO A 75 10.68 4.61 16.45
N VAL A 76 10.65 3.30 16.68
CA VAL A 76 10.31 2.28 15.67
C VAL A 76 8.87 1.84 15.86
N PHE A 77 8.07 1.85 14.79
CA PHE A 77 6.67 1.42 14.84
C PHE A 77 6.53 -0.08 14.56
N HIS A 78 5.89 -0.82 15.47
CA HIS A 78 5.84 -2.28 15.45
C HIS A 78 4.51 -2.88 14.95
N LYS A 79 3.43 -2.08 14.87
CA LYS A 79 2.11 -2.58 14.46
C LYS A 79 2.00 -2.64 12.92
N LYS A 80 1.51 -3.75 12.37
CA LYS A 80 1.27 -3.94 10.93
C LYS A 80 -0.23 -3.96 10.64
N ARG A 81 -0.68 -3.32 9.54
CA ARG A 81 -2.12 -3.21 9.21
C ARG A 81 -2.73 -4.51 8.66
N CYS A 82 -2.14 -5.11 7.63
CA CYS A 82 -2.61 -6.37 7.03
C CYS A 82 -1.47 -7.37 6.93
N LYS A 83 -1.69 -8.64 7.28
CA LYS A 83 -0.66 -9.69 7.25
C LYS A 83 -0.60 -10.44 5.91
N HIS A 84 -1.73 -10.57 5.22
CA HIS A 84 -1.83 -11.36 3.99
C HIS A 84 -2.78 -10.67 3.00
N PHE A 85 -2.25 -10.30 1.85
CA PHE A 85 -2.94 -9.57 0.79
C PHE A 85 -2.55 -10.20 -0.55
N GLU A 86 -3.55 -10.63 -1.31
CA GLU A 86 -3.35 -11.33 -2.58
C GLU A 86 -4.07 -10.56 -3.70
N ILE A 87 -3.38 -10.35 -4.82
CA ILE A 87 -3.98 -9.77 -6.02
C ILE A 87 -4.21 -10.87 -7.03
N GLY A 88 -5.48 -11.14 -7.33
CA GLY A 88 -5.88 -12.24 -8.18
C GLY A 88 -5.92 -13.54 -7.41
N GLY A 89 -7.06 -13.81 -6.78
CA GLY A 89 -7.45 -15.15 -6.35
C GLY A 89 -8.67 -15.59 -7.15
N ASP A 90 -8.71 -16.86 -7.53
CA ASP A 90 -9.86 -17.54 -8.11
C ASP A 90 -11.12 -17.18 -7.34
N LYS A 91 -12.20 -16.84 -8.07
CA LYS A 91 -13.48 -16.54 -7.46
C LYS A 91 -13.87 -17.79 -6.65
N LYS A 92 -14.01 -17.64 -5.32
CA LYS A 92 -14.51 -18.73 -4.47
C LYS A 92 -15.80 -19.24 -5.11
N GLY A 93 -15.79 -20.48 -5.58
CA GLY A 93 -16.96 -21.11 -6.17
C GLY A 93 -18.12 -21.01 -5.19
N LYS A 94 -19.33 -20.76 -5.69
CA LYS A 94 -20.54 -20.98 -4.90
C LYS A 94 -20.51 -22.47 -4.53
N GLY A 95 -20.50 -22.77 -3.23
CA GLY A 95 -20.22 -24.11 -2.72
C GLY A 95 -21.02 -25.17 -3.45
N THR A 96 -20.32 -26.01 -4.21
CA THR A 96 -20.80 -27.37 -4.46
C THR A 96 -20.65 -28.07 -3.11
N SER A 97 -21.76 -28.56 -2.56
CA SER A 97 -21.79 -29.36 -1.34
C SER A 97 -20.70 -30.43 -1.39
N LEU A 98 -19.71 -30.34 -0.50
CA LEU A 98 -18.90 -31.50 -0.16
C LEU A 98 -19.78 -32.40 0.71
N PHE A 99 -20.21 -33.51 0.14
CA PHE A 99 -20.31 -34.76 0.89
C PHE A 99 -18.95 -35.44 0.83
#